data_AF-A0A945VT38-F1
#
_entry.id   AF-A0A945VT38-F1
#
_cell.length_a   1.000
_cell.length_b   1.000
_cell.length_c   1.000
_cell.angle_alpha   90.00
_cell.angle_beta   90.00
_cell.angle_gamma   90.00
#
_symmetry.space_group_name_H-M   'P 1'
#
loop_
_entity.id
_entity.type
_entity.pdbx_description
1 polymer ?
#
loop_
_entity_poly.entity_id
_entity_poly.type
_entity_poly.pdbx_seq_one_letter_code
_entity_poly.pdbx_strand_id
1 'polypeptide(L)'
;MKISLLTLLAIIMGVTLLCSEAFASSTMISVHRFKELEQKVNELGLEDLPNTLVVMDDDDTLTMMGCQGQTGANTCQYLGGPAWFSWQSGLAKDSSYCVANSFEDLLKVSSLLLAINDMVYTEHDVPTVLNSLTGSKVHLLVLTARGPSN
;
A
#
# COMPACT_ATOMS: atom_id res chain seq x y z
N MET A 1 -41.30 -6.03 -46.83
CA MET A 1 -41.01 -6.73 -45.57
C MET A 1 -41.26 -5.74 -44.42
N LYS A 2 -42.29 -5.94 -43.59
CA LYS A 2 -42.58 -5.03 -42.46
C LYS A 2 -41.83 -5.55 -41.22
N ILE A 3 -40.85 -4.79 -40.76
CA ILE A 3 -40.16 -5.08 -39.50
C ILE A 3 -41.08 -4.65 -38.37
N SER A 4 -41.34 -5.53 -37.39
CA SER A 4 -42.18 -5.18 -36.25
C SER A 4 -41.46 -4.20 -35.32
N LEU A 5 -42.21 -3.35 -34.62
CA LEU A 5 -41.65 -2.41 -33.64
C LEU A 5 -40.81 -3.12 -32.56
N LEU A 6 -41.20 -4.33 -32.15
CA LEU A 6 -40.45 -5.17 -31.20
C LEU A 6 -39.09 -5.61 -31.76
N THR A 7 -39.05 -5.98 -33.05
CA THR A 7 -37.81 -6.38 -33.70
C THR A 7 -36.86 -5.19 -33.84
N LEU A 8 -37.39 -3.99 -34.11
CA LEU A 8 -36.61 -2.75 -34.14
C LEU A 8 -36.04 -2.40 -32.75
N LEU A 9 -36.85 -2.49 -31.69
CA LEU A 9 -36.42 -2.26 -30.30
C LEU A 9 -35.35 -3.25 -29.85
N ALA A 10 -35.49 -4.54 -30.20
CA ALA A 10 -34.49 -5.56 -29.89
C ALA A 10 -33.14 -5.30 -30.59
N ILE A 11 -33.17 -4.83 -31.84
CA ILE A 11 -31.95 -4.45 -32.57
C ILE A 11 -31.31 -3.21 -31.92
N ILE A 12 -32.08 -2.18 -31.58
CA ILE A 12 -31.56 -0.97 -30.93
C ILE A 12 -30.91 -1.33 -29.58
N MET A 13 -31.60 -2.12 -28.76
CA MET A 13 -31.10 -2.55 -27.46
C MET A 13 -29.83 -3.42 -27.59
N GLY A 14 -29.79 -4.33 -28.57
CA GLY A 14 -28.61 -5.15 -28.87
C GLY A 14 -27.41 -4.32 -29.35
N VAL A 15 -27.64 -3.31 -30.19
CA VAL A 15 -26.58 -2.39 -30.65
C VAL A 15 -26.06 -1.52 -29.50
N THR A 16 -26.92 -1.02 -28.63
CA THR A 16 -26.47 -0.22 -27.46
C THR A 16 -25.67 -1.03 -26.44
N LEU A 17 -25.96 -2.33 -26.29
CA LEU A 17 -25.20 -3.23 -25.42
C LEU A 17 -23.82 -3.57 -26.00
N LEU A 18 -23.71 -3.71 -27.33
CA LEU A 18 -22.44 -3.98 -28.01
C LEU A 18 -21.48 -2.77 -28.00
N CYS A 19 -22.00 -1.55 -27.85
CA CYS A 19 -21.19 -0.34 -27.74
C CYS A 19 -20.77 0.01 -26.30
N SER A 20 -21.14 -0.79 -25.30
CA SER A 20 -20.75 -0.59 -23.91
C SER A 20 -19.40 -1.27 -23.62
N GLU A 21 -18.34 -0.83 -24.29
CA GLU A 21 -16.98 -1.19 -23.88
C GLU A 21 -16.61 -0.33 -22.67
N ALA A 22 -16.62 -0.95 -21.48
CA ALA A 22 -16.03 -0.36 -20.29
C ALA A 22 -14.51 -0.38 -20.46
N PHE A 23 -13.95 0.68 -21.04
CA PHE A 23 -12.51 0.86 -21.12
C PHE A 23 -11.96 1.15 -19.72
N ALA A 24 -11.47 0.10 -19.06
CA ALA A 24 -10.61 0.27 -17.91
C ALA A 24 -9.22 0.69 -18.40
N SER A 25 -8.84 1.93 -18.10
CA SER A 25 -7.48 2.43 -18.34
C SER A 25 -6.75 2.47 -17.01
N SER A 26 -5.48 2.09 -17.03
CA SER A 26 -4.58 2.22 -15.89
C SER A 26 -3.39 3.08 -16.29
N THR A 27 -3.00 3.98 -15.41
CA THR A 27 -1.79 4.78 -15.55
C THR A 27 -0.85 4.48 -14.39
N MET A 28 0.44 4.49 -14.66
CA MET A 28 1.47 4.40 -13.64
C MET A 28 2.13 5.78 -13.53
N ILE A 29 2.06 6.37 -12.35
CA ILE A 29 2.63 7.67 -12.05
C ILE A 29 3.58 7.47 -10.87
N SER A 30 4.77 8.04 -10.97
CA SER A 30 5.71 8.08 -9.86
C SER A 30 5.59 9.40 -9.13
N VAL A 31 5.48 9.32 -7.81
CA VAL A 31 5.58 10.46 -6.88
C VAL A 31 6.64 10.14 -5.84
N HIS A 32 7.29 11.15 -5.30
CA HIS A 32 8.38 11.00 -4.34
C HIS A 32 8.05 11.54 -2.95
N ARG A 33 6.88 12.16 -2.79
CA ARG A 33 6.42 12.81 -1.57
C ARG A 33 4.93 12.58 -1.36
N PHE A 34 4.48 12.49 -0.10
CA PHE A 34 3.05 12.41 0.20
C PHE A 34 2.27 13.64 -0.29
N LYS A 35 2.90 14.81 -0.28
CA LYS A 35 2.27 16.03 -0.83
C LYS A 35 2.00 15.94 -2.34
N GLU A 36 2.87 15.27 -3.09
CA GLU A 36 2.66 15.04 -4.52
C GLU A 36 1.53 14.04 -4.76
N LEU A 37 1.43 12.99 -3.92
CA LEU A 37 0.29 12.07 -3.93
C LEU A 37 -1.03 12.83 -3.74
N GLU A 38 -1.10 13.72 -2.75
CA GLU A 38 -2.28 14.55 -2.51
C GLU A 38 -2.67 15.37 -3.73
N GLN A 39 -1.69 16.00 -4.39
CA GLN A 39 -1.91 16.76 -5.62
C GLN A 39 -2.47 15.86 -6.73
N LYS A 40 -1.91 14.65 -6.91
CA LYS A 40 -2.39 13.70 -7.92
C LYS A 40 -3.81 13.19 -7.66
N VAL A 41 -4.17 12.97 -6.40
CA VAL A 41 -5.55 12.59 -6.06
C VAL A 41 -6.50 13.76 -6.33
N ASN A 42 -6.11 14.98 -5.99
CA ASN A 42 -6.94 16.17 -6.23
C ASN A 42 -7.10 16.51 -7.72
N GLU A 43 -6.17 16.11 -8.59
CA GLU A 43 -6.28 16.24 -10.05
C GLU A 43 -7.42 15.40 -10.65
N LEU A 44 -7.94 14.38 -9.94
CA LEU A 44 -9.07 13.57 -10.38
C LEU A 44 -10.39 14.36 -10.46
N GLY A 45 -10.52 15.44 -9.68
CA GLY A 45 -11.71 16.28 -9.63
C GLY A 45 -12.68 15.91 -8.50
N LEU A 46 -13.43 16.91 -8.01
CA LEU A 46 -14.21 16.83 -6.78
C LEU A 46 -15.31 15.74 -6.79
N GLU A 47 -15.85 15.41 -7.97
CA GLU A 47 -16.90 14.41 -8.12
C GLU A 47 -16.35 12.97 -8.00
N ASP A 48 -15.07 12.77 -8.29
CA ASP A 48 -14.42 11.45 -8.26
C ASP A 48 -13.79 11.12 -6.91
N LEU A 49 -13.50 12.12 -6.07
CA LEU A 49 -12.88 11.91 -4.75
C LEU A 49 -13.66 10.94 -3.85
N PRO A 50 -15.01 11.01 -3.72
CA PRO A 50 -15.77 10.06 -2.93
C PRO A 50 -15.75 8.62 -3.48
N ASN A 51 -15.37 8.44 -4.74
CA ASN A 51 -15.25 7.13 -5.40
C ASN A 51 -13.80 6.66 -5.50
N THR A 52 -12.86 7.42 -4.92
CA THR A 52 -11.42 7.14 -4.98
C THR A 52 -10.99 6.34 -3.75
N LEU A 53 -10.28 5.23 -3.98
CA LEU A 53 -9.60 4.44 -2.96
C LEU A 53 -8.08 4.61 -3.11
N VAL A 54 -7.43 5.15 -2.08
CA VAL A 54 -5.97 5.18 -1.97
C VAL A 54 -5.53 4.01 -1.11
N VAL A 55 -4.74 3.12 -1.71
CA VAL A 55 -4.18 1.94 -1.06
C VAL A 55 -2.68 2.16 -0.85
N MET A 56 -2.21 1.99 0.38
CA MET A 56 -0.83 2.26 0.76
C MET A 56 -0.25 1.07 1.53
N ASP A 57 1.04 0.82 1.35
CA ASP A 57 1.82 0.00 2.27
C ASP A 57 2.09 0.77 3.57
N ASP A 58 2.51 0.08 4.63
CA ASP A 58 2.88 0.69 5.90
C ASP A 58 4.40 0.86 6.01
N ASP A 59 5.14 -0.24 6.08
CA ASP A 59 6.58 -0.25 6.31
C ASP A 59 7.33 0.39 5.13
N ASP A 60 8.27 1.29 5.43
CA ASP A 60 9.03 2.09 4.45
C ASP A 60 8.16 2.96 3.51
N THR A 61 6.86 3.10 3.82
CA THR A 61 5.92 3.94 3.07
C THR A 61 5.29 4.98 3.98
N LEU A 62 4.42 4.56 4.90
CA LEU A 62 3.79 5.45 5.90
C LEU A 62 4.69 5.68 7.09
N THR A 63 5.31 4.61 7.56
CA THR A 63 6.20 4.63 8.73
C THR A 63 7.52 3.95 8.43
N MET A 64 8.58 4.41 9.08
CA MET A 64 9.91 3.83 8.99
C MET A 64 10.55 3.78 10.38
N MET A 65 11.41 2.79 10.60
CA MET A 65 12.24 2.79 11.81
C MET A 65 13.28 3.90 11.71
N GLY A 66 13.58 4.55 12.82
CA GLY A 66 14.63 5.55 12.86
C GLY A 66 16.01 4.98 12.47
N CYS A 67 16.60 5.50 11.40
CA CYS A 67 17.99 5.20 11.04
C CYS A 67 18.94 6.10 11.84
N GLN A 68 19.55 5.57 12.91
CA GLN A 68 20.45 6.35 13.77
C GLN A 68 21.74 6.75 13.03
N GLY A 69 21.77 7.97 12.48
CA GLY A 69 22.96 8.58 11.89
C GLY A 69 23.44 7.95 10.58
N GLN A 70 22.66 7.05 9.98
CA GLN A 70 23.00 6.39 8.72
C GLN A 70 22.10 6.89 7.60
N THR A 71 22.69 7.61 6.64
CA THR A 71 22.00 8.21 5.50
C THR A 71 22.19 7.35 4.26
N GLY A 72 21.46 6.24 4.17
CA GLY A 72 21.49 5.37 2.99
C GLY A 72 20.60 4.15 3.15
N ALA A 73 19.79 3.87 2.13
CA ALA A 73 18.93 2.69 2.08
C ALA A 73 19.71 1.36 2.23
N ASN A 74 20.99 1.37 1.84
CA ASN A 74 21.87 0.20 1.95
C ASN A 74 22.53 0.03 3.33
N THR A 75 22.48 1.06 4.18
CA THR A 75 23.10 1.03 5.50
C THR A 75 22.06 0.94 6.60
N CYS A 76 20.86 1.48 6.40
CA CYS A 76 19.79 1.32 7.37
C CYS A 76 19.27 -0.12 7.38
N GLN A 77 19.66 -0.88 8.40
CA GLN A 77 19.23 -2.25 8.62
C GLN A 77 18.26 -2.30 9.80
N TYR A 78 17.06 -2.75 9.51
CA TYR A 78 15.95 -2.79 10.44
C TYR A 78 15.95 -4.09 11.23
N LEU A 79 16.05 -3.99 12.57
CA LEU A 79 15.91 -5.15 13.44
C LEU A 79 14.49 -5.70 13.36
N GLY A 80 14.37 -7.02 13.18
CA GLY A 80 13.07 -7.67 13.01
C GLY A 80 12.47 -7.58 11.60
N GLY A 81 13.00 -6.70 10.72
CA GLY A 81 12.53 -6.57 9.33
C GLY A 81 12.94 -7.74 8.42
N PRO A 82 12.48 -7.76 7.15
CA PRO A 82 12.73 -8.86 6.22
C PRO A 82 14.21 -9.21 6.02
N ALA A 83 15.09 -8.20 5.92
CA ALA A 83 16.53 -8.41 5.78
C ALA A 83 17.14 -9.08 7.03
N TRP A 84 16.76 -8.62 8.22
CA TRP A 84 17.17 -9.22 9.49
C TRP A 84 16.65 -10.66 9.64
N PHE A 85 15.39 -10.89 9.28
CA PHE A 85 14.78 -12.22 9.31
C PHE A 85 15.49 -13.19 8.36
N SER A 86 15.78 -12.74 7.13
CA SER A 86 16.51 -13.53 6.14
C SER A 86 17.93 -13.86 6.60
N TRP A 87 18.61 -12.89 7.23
CA TRP A 87 19.92 -13.13 7.83
C TRP A 87 19.86 -14.18 8.93
N GLN A 88 18.95 -14.04 9.91
CA GLN A 88 18.78 -15.02 10.99
C GLN A 88 18.39 -16.41 10.50
N SER A 89 17.49 -16.49 9.51
CA SER A 89 17.08 -17.76 8.90
C SER A 89 18.24 -18.48 8.19
N GLY A 90 19.22 -17.72 7.70
CA GLY A 90 20.40 -18.25 7.00
C GLY A 90 21.55 -18.65 7.91
N LEU A 91 21.48 -18.36 9.22
CA LEU A 91 22.53 -18.73 10.17
C LEU A 91 22.51 -20.24 10.45
N ALA A 92 23.71 -20.81 10.63
CA ALA A 92 23.83 -22.16 11.20
C ALA A 92 23.26 -22.18 12.62
N LYS A 93 22.58 -23.27 13.00
CA LYS A 93 21.87 -23.38 14.29
C LYS A 93 22.78 -23.28 15.52
N ASP A 94 24.07 -23.55 15.35
CA ASP A 94 25.10 -23.46 16.39
C ASP A 94 25.86 -22.12 16.38
N SER A 95 25.47 -21.20 15.49
CA SER A 95 26.02 -19.84 15.46
C SER A 95 25.74 -19.12 16.77
N SER A 96 26.77 -18.49 17.34
CA SER A 96 26.64 -17.61 18.51
C SER A 96 25.75 -16.38 18.26
N TYR A 97 25.42 -16.10 17.00
CA TYR A 97 24.57 -14.98 16.59
C TYR A 97 23.11 -15.39 16.34
N CYS A 98 22.80 -16.68 16.47
CA CYS A 98 21.44 -17.18 16.29
C CYS A 98 20.60 -16.79 17.51
N VAL A 99 19.50 -16.07 17.30
CA VAL A 99 18.61 -15.63 18.39
C VAL A 99 17.40 -16.54 18.58
N ALA A 100 17.18 -17.49 17.68
CA ALA A 100 16.03 -18.37 17.67
C ALA A 100 16.41 -19.77 17.18
N ASN A 101 15.97 -20.81 17.90
CA ASN A 101 16.32 -22.20 17.59
C ASN A 101 15.33 -22.90 16.65
N SER A 102 14.21 -22.25 16.36
CA SER A 102 13.15 -22.75 15.48
C SER A 102 12.59 -21.61 14.63
N PHE A 103 11.93 -21.96 13.53
CA PHE A 103 11.26 -20.98 12.67
C PHE A 103 10.14 -20.25 13.41
N GLU A 104 9.38 -20.96 14.26
CA GLU A 104 8.32 -20.35 15.06
C GLU A 104 8.88 -19.35 16.07
N ASP A 105 10.00 -19.68 16.73
CA ASP A 105 10.67 -18.74 17.63
C ASP A 105 11.23 -17.55 16.86
N LEU A 106 11.75 -17.76 15.65
CA LEU A 106 12.27 -16.67 14.83
C LEU A 106 11.15 -15.70 14.42
N LEU A 107 9.97 -16.23 14.07
CA LEU A 107 8.79 -15.40 13.82
C LEU A 107 8.42 -14.58 15.06
N LYS A 108 8.35 -15.21 16.24
CA LYS A 108 8.04 -14.51 17.50
C LYS A 108 9.05 -13.41 17.80
N VAL A 109 10.35 -13.68 17.65
CA VAL A 109 11.41 -12.69 17.90
C VAL A 109 11.34 -11.57 16.86
N SER A 110 11.14 -11.88 15.58
CA SER A 110 10.98 -10.88 14.52
C SER A 110 9.78 -9.97 14.78
N SER A 111 8.62 -10.53 15.13
CA SER A 111 7.43 -9.77 15.48
C SER A 111 7.66 -8.90 16.72
N LEU A 112 8.29 -9.44 17.77
CA LEU A 112 8.63 -8.65 18.96
C LEU A 112 9.56 -7.49 18.62
N LEU A 113 10.62 -7.74 17.85
CA LEU A 113 11.56 -6.70 17.42
C LEU A 113 10.85 -5.61 16.62
N LEU A 114 9.99 -5.98 15.67
CA LEU A 114 9.18 -5.03 14.91
C LEU A 114 8.20 -4.22 15.79
N ALA A 115 7.64 -4.83 16.84
CA ALA A 115 6.69 -4.19 17.74
C ALA A 115 7.34 -3.21 18.73
N ILE A 116 8.59 -3.47 19.14
CA ILE A 116 9.31 -2.57 20.06
C ILE A 116 10.05 -1.44 19.34
N ASN A 117 10.15 -1.50 18.01
CA ASN A 117 10.78 -0.44 17.24
C ASN A 117 9.87 0.80 17.18
N ASP A 118 10.48 1.97 17.34
CA ASP A 118 9.80 3.24 17.12
C ASP A 118 9.65 3.48 15.61
N MET A 119 8.43 3.30 15.12
CA MET A 119 8.03 3.51 13.73
C MET A 119 7.51 4.94 13.58
N VAL A 120 8.42 5.87 13.30
CA VAL A 120 8.06 7.26 13.03
C VAL A 120 7.52 7.41 11.61
N TYR A 121 6.77 8.47 11.34
CA TYR A 121 6.34 8.74 9.96
C TYR A 121 7.52 8.93 9.02
N THR A 122 7.41 8.34 7.82
CA THR A 122 8.41 8.47 6.74
C THR A 122 8.63 9.94 6.35
N GLU A 123 7.56 10.73 6.39
CA GLU A 123 7.62 12.18 6.21
C GLU A 123 6.79 12.88 7.29
N HIS A 124 7.23 14.05 7.74
CA HIS A 124 6.52 14.81 8.78
C HIS A 124 5.08 15.20 8.40
N ASP A 125 4.78 15.28 7.11
CA ASP A 125 3.48 15.70 6.57
C ASP A 125 2.49 14.55 6.30
N VAL A 126 2.90 13.29 6.45
CA VAL A 126 2.01 12.12 6.24
C VAL A 126 0.66 12.28 6.95
N PRO A 127 0.58 12.60 8.27
CA PRO A 127 -0.72 12.71 8.95
C PRO A 127 -1.59 13.83 8.38
N THR A 128 -0.98 14.95 8.02
CA THR A 128 -1.68 16.12 7.49
C THR A 128 -2.28 15.80 6.13
N VAL A 129 -1.50 15.15 5.25
CA VAL A 129 -1.94 14.73 3.92
C VAL A 129 -3.09 13.72 4.03
N LEU A 130 -2.95 12.67 4.84
CA LEU A 130 -4.00 11.65 4.98
C LEU A 130 -5.30 12.23 5.55
N ASN A 131 -5.19 13.15 6.51
CA ASN A 131 -6.34 13.85 7.07
C ASN A 131 -7.03 14.74 6.01
N SER A 132 -6.25 15.42 5.17
CA SER A 132 -6.77 16.23 4.06
C SER A 132 -7.51 15.40 3.01
N LEU A 133 -6.93 14.26 2.61
CA LEU A 133 -7.56 13.31 1.69
C LEU A 133 -8.89 12.76 2.26
N THR A 134 -8.88 12.35 3.52
CA THR A 134 -10.09 11.87 4.22
C THR A 134 -11.14 12.97 4.31
N GLY A 135 -10.73 14.21 4.63
CA GLY A 135 -11.61 15.39 4.66
C GLY A 135 -12.24 15.70 3.30
N SER A 136 -11.55 15.32 2.22
CA SER A 136 -12.02 15.42 0.84
C SER A 136 -12.85 14.21 0.39
N LYS A 137 -13.23 13.33 1.33
CA LYS A 137 -14.04 12.12 1.15
C LYS A 137 -13.35 10.96 0.44
N VAL A 138 -12.03 11.01 0.25
CA VAL A 138 -11.25 9.89 -0.29
C VAL A 138 -11.23 8.74 0.71
N HIS A 139 -11.36 7.50 0.23
CA HIS A 139 -11.22 6.31 1.06
C HIS A 139 -9.74 5.91 1.16
N LEU A 140 -9.29 5.59 2.38
CA LEU A 140 -7.93 5.15 2.64
C LEU A 140 -7.92 3.69 3.10
N LEU A 141 -6.99 2.89 2.57
CA LEU A 141 -6.72 1.52 2.99
C LEU A 141 -5.22 1.33 3.17
N VAL A 142 -4.82 0.80 4.33
CA VAL A 142 -3.46 0.34 4.57
C VAL A 142 -3.41 -1.16 4.35
N LEU A 143 -2.52 -1.62 3.48
CA LEU A 143 -2.21 -3.04 3.28
C LEU A 143 -0.82 -3.30 3.83
N THR A 144 -0.74 -4.07 4.91
CA THR A 144 0.53 -4.34 5.60
C THR A 144 0.71 -5.83 5.83
N ALA A 145 1.96 -6.27 5.89
CA ALA A 145 2.32 -7.62 6.34
C ALA A 145 2.28 -7.76 7.87
N ARG A 146 2.07 -6.67 8.61
CA ARG A 146 1.93 -6.68 10.07
C ARG A 146 0.65 -7.41 10.48
N GLY A 147 0.76 -8.29 11.47
CA GLY A 147 -0.37 -9.01 12.03
C GLY A 147 -1.23 -8.10 12.93
N PRO A 148 -2.51 -8.45 13.17
CA PRO A 148 -3.41 -7.66 14.02
C PRO A 148 -3.02 -7.67 15.51
N SER A 149 -2.03 -8.48 15.90
CA SER A 149 -1.50 -8.61 17.26
C SER A 149 -0.16 -7.90 17.46
N ASN A 150 0.29 -7.11 16.47
CA ASN A 150 1.44 -6.22 16.60
C ASN A 150 1.00 -4.88 17.19
#